data_AF-A0A7W4KE40-F1
#
_entry.id   AF-A0A7W4KE40-F1
#
_cell.length_a   1.000
_cell.length_b   1.000
_cell.length_c   1.000
_cell.angle_alpha   90.00
_cell.angle_beta   90.00
_cell.angle_gamma   90.00
#
_symmetry.space_group_name_H-M   'P 1'
#
loop_
_entity.id
_entity.type
_entity.pdbx_description
1 polymer ?
#
loop_
_entity_poly.entity_id
_entity_poly.type
_entity_poly.pdbx_seq_one_letter_code
_entity_poly.pdbx_strand_id
1 'polypeptide(L)'
;MSFRSLTPAFSVSPQLSIADMDKAAAEGFKTVVCARPDDEQAGQLPAYDLKRAAHERGMSFATIPIPSGSIPDEAAVDYMRETLAAASGPVLAYCQGGGRAARLWALAQAGRMPADAILAAGETAGIDLSLLTPFLPPTVEPEPTAEEQAGTAAKTVRVRTRKPAHHFNVVIAGGGAAGLATAASILRRRRGISVVIVEPSASHFYQPGWTLVGGGVFTPEQTKRSEAGLIPPGATWVQQAVAGFMPHQRQVALDDGTLLSYDVLVVATGLMLDWASIPGLAATLGRNGVTSNYRYDLAPYTWRLVQALKRGTALFTQPPMPIKCAGAPQKAMYLACDAWRRRGILNDMRVGFDTATPALFGVAPFVPALMTYIERYGIDLHLRSKLVAVDGERRVATFERTTEEGTTRTDRQFDMLHVVPPQVAPPVVSGSPLAGADGFVAVNPATLRHTGFDDVFALGDVAGTTNAKTAAAVRKQAPVVAVNVLAALDGKPPVATYDGYGACPLTVERGRIVLAEFGYGGRLEPTLPQWLLRGTEPTRLAWFLKEKIMPPLYWNAMLRGHELMVAPRVTQEA
;
A
#
# COMPACT_ATOMS: atom_id res chain seq x y z
N MET A 1 20.96 3.82 34.58
CA MET A 1 21.20 4.40 33.23
C MET A 1 21.30 5.93 33.34
N SER A 2 22.05 6.64 32.49
CA SER A 2 22.06 8.12 32.48
C SER A 2 21.21 8.61 31.30
N PHE A 3 20.27 9.51 31.54
CA PHE A 3 19.44 10.09 30.48
C PHE A 3 20.26 11.09 29.68
N ARG A 4 20.11 11.06 28.35
CA ARG A 4 20.90 11.90 27.43
C ARG A 4 20.14 13.19 27.19
N SER A 5 20.66 14.29 27.72
CA SER A 5 20.04 15.60 27.60
C SER A 5 20.25 16.18 26.21
N LEU A 6 19.17 16.52 25.51
CA LEU A 6 19.20 17.31 24.27
C LEU A 6 19.17 18.81 24.62
N THR A 7 18.33 19.19 25.58
CA THR A 7 18.26 20.54 26.17
C THR A 7 17.98 20.43 27.67
N PRO A 8 18.14 21.50 28.47
CA PRO A 8 17.76 21.48 29.88
C PRO A 8 16.31 21.07 30.14
N ALA A 9 15.41 21.23 29.16
CA ALA A 9 14.00 20.90 29.26
C ALA A 9 13.64 19.55 28.60
N PHE A 10 14.56 18.89 27.89
CA PHE A 10 14.26 17.70 27.11
C PHE A 10 15.41 16.69 27.10
N SER A 11 15.13 15.48 27.58
CA SER A 11 16.08 14.36 27.61
C SER A 11 15.53 13.11 26.94
N VAL A 12 16.42 12.25 26.46
CA VAL A 12 16.08 10.98 25.82
C VAL A 12 16.77 9.78 26.45
N SER A 13 16.09 8.64 26.41
CA SER A 13 16.58 7.36 26.93
C SER A 13 16.36 6.21 25.94
N PRO A 14 17.21 5.17 25.98
CA PRO A 14 16.82 3.81 25.58
C PRO A 14 15.61 3.31 26.39
N GLN A 15 15.18 2.08 26.11
CA GLN A 15 14.01 1.47 26.74
C GLN A 15 14.04 1.63 28.27
N LEU A 16 13.00 2.26 28.82
CA LEU A 16 12.85 2.45 30.26
C LEU A 16 12.27 1.20 30.92
N SER A 17 12.71 0.93 32.14
CA SER A 17 12.11 0.01 33.09
C SER A 17 11.21 0.75 34.09
N ILE A 18 10.43 0.02 34.89
CA ILE A 18 9.62 0.61 35.96
C ILE A 18 10.49 1.35 36.98
N ALA A 19 11.67 0.79 37.32
CA ALA A 19 12.60 1.40 38.28
C ALA A 19 13.21 2.73 37.76
N ASP A 20 13.29 2.91 36.45
CA ASP A 20 13.76 4.17 35.87
C ASP A 20 12.77 5.33 36.10
N MET A 21 11.51 5.05 36.44
CA MET A 21 10.52 6.08 36.78
C MET A 21 10.82 6.74 38.13
N ASP A 22 11.31 5.99 39.12
CA ASP A 22 11.75 6.55 40.41
C ASP A 22 12.89 7.53 40.20
N LYS A 23 13.84 7.13 39.36
CA LYS A 23 14.97 7.96 38.98
C LYS A 23 14.53 9.21 38.22
N ALA A 24 13.63 9.07 37.24
CA ALA A 24 13.10 10.22 36.48
C ALA A 24 12.38 11.23 37.39
N ALA A 25 11.58 10.76 38.35
CA ALA A 25 10.91 11.62 39.31
C ALA A 25 11.91 12.34 40.24
N ALA A 26 12.95 11.64 40.72
CA ALA A 26 14.00 12.22 41.56
C ALA A 26 14.85 13.26 40.83
N GLU A 27 15.10 13.08 39.53
CA GLU A 27 15.78 14.05 38.66
C GLU A 27 14.86 15.20 38.21
N GLY A 28 13.58 15.20 38.63
CA GLY A 28 12.67 16.32 38.47
C GLY A 28 11.87 16.35 37.16
N PHE A 29 11.89 15.28 36.37
CA PHE A 29 11.06 15.18 35.16
C PHE A 29 9.57 15.22 35.51
N LYS A 30 8.77 15.89 34.68
CA LYS A 30 7.32 16.09 34.88
C LYS A 30 6.46 15.41 33.81
N THR A 31 7.07 15.07 32.67
CA THR A 31 6.37 14.42 31.55
C THR A 31 7.23 13.32 30.95
N VAL A 32 6.63 12.18 30.65
CA VAL A 32 7.28 11.06 29.95
C VAL A 32 6.64 10.84 28.59
N VAL A 33 7.44 10.67 27.54
CA VAL A 33 6.96 10.40 26.17
C VAL A 33 7.45 9.05 25.67
N CYS A 34 6.54 8.17 25.28
CA CYS A 34 6.86 6.91 24.62
C CYS A 34 6.82 7.07 23.10
N ALA A 35 7.99 7.02 22.45
CA ALA A 35 8.12 7.01 20.99
C ALA A 35 8.26 5.59 20.40
N ARG A 36 7.93 4.56 21.19
CA ARG A 36 8.01 3.13 20.81
C ARG A 36 6.60 2.54 20.66
N PRO A 37 6.25 1.92 19.52
CA PRO A 37 5.06 1.07 19.44
C PRO A 37 5.16 -0.09 20.44
N ASP A 38 4.03 -0.48 21.02
CA ASP A 38 3.96 -1.72 21.80
C ASP A 38 4.20 -2.94 20.90
N ASP A 39 4.64 -4.05 21.51
CA ASP A 39 4.91 -5.33 20.84
C ASP A 39 5.98 -5.32 19.73
N GLU A 40 6.89 -4.32 19.72
CA GLU A 40 8.01 -4.26 18.77
C GLU A 40 9.06 -5.36 19.05
N GLN A 41 9.13 -5.90 20.27
CA GLN A 41 10.07 -6.97 20.65
C GLN A 41 9.48 -7.89 21.71
N ALA A 42 9.79 -9.19 21.64
CA ALA A 42 9.43 -10.15 22.69
C ALA A 42 10.02 -9.74 24.05
N GLY A 43 9.17 -9.68 25.08
CA GLY A 43 9.55 -9.22 26.42
C GLY A 43 9.63 -7.69 26.58
N GLN A 44 9.18 -6.92 25.59
CA GLN A 44 9.00 -5.47 25.72
C GLN A 44 7.98 -5.17 26.82
N LEU A 45 8.34 -4.26 27.72
CA LEU A 45 7.40 -3.73 28.70
C LEU A 45 6.38 -2.82 27.98
N PRO A 46 5.06 -3.08 28.10
CA PRO A 46 4.04 -2.26 27.47
C PRO A 46 4.07 -0.81 27.97
N ALA A 47 3.78 0.13 27.07
CA ALA A 47 3.69 1.55 27.41
C ALA A 47 2.66 1.82 28.52
N TYR A 48 1.62 0.99 28.61
CA TYR A 48 0.63 1.04 29.68
C TYR A 48 1.22 0.91 31.09
N ASP A 49 2.17 -0.02 31.30
CA ASP A 49 2.77 -0.24 32.62
C ASP A 49 3.69 0.92 33.01
N LEU A 50 4.44 1.48 32.04
CA LEU A 50 5.26 2.67 32.25
C LEU A 50 4.42 3.93 32.49
N LYS A 51 3.27 4.04 31.82
CA LYS A 51 2.28 5.10 32.06
C LYS A 51 1.74 5.06 33.49
N ARG A 52 1.36 3.87 33.98
CA ARG A 52 0.92 3.70 35.37
C ARG A 52 2.02 4.12 36.35
N ALA A 53 3.23 3.61 36.15
CA ALA A 53 4.37 3.92 37.01
C ALA A 53 4.73 5.43 37.02
N ALA A 54 4.62 6.10 35.87
CA ALA A 54 4.83 7.56 35.78
C ALA A 54 3.77 8.35 36.56
N HIS A 55 2.49 7.98 36.42
CA HIS A 55 1.39 8.63 37.13
C HIS A 55 1.45 8.45 38.65
N GLU A 56 1.85 7.28 39.14
CA GLU A 56 2.08 7.02 40.57
C GLU A 56 3.11 7.98 41.19
N ARG A 57 4.00 8.54 40.37
CA ARG A 57 5.06 9.47 40.76
C ARG A 57 4.76 10.92 40.39
N GLY A 58 3.50 11.21 40.03
CA GLY A 58 3.05 12.56 39.70
C GLY A 58 3.56 13.10 38.36
N MET A 59 4.04 12.23 37.46
CA MET A 59 4.41 12.61 36.10
C MET A 59 3.25 12.39 35.13
N SER A 60 3.13 13.27 34.14
CA SER A 60 2.24 13.06 32.99
C SER A 60 2.89 12.12 31.97
N PHE A 61 2.09 11.49 31.11
CA PHE A 61 2.59 10.51 30.14
C PHE A 61 1.88 10.63 28.80
N ALA A 62 2.63 10.70 27.71
CA ALA A 62 2.12 10.71 26.33
C ALA A 62 2.70 9.53 25.52
N THR A 63 1.89 8.93 24.66
CA THR A 63 2.30 7.85 23.76
C THR A 63 2.23 8.34 22.33
N ILE A 64 3.38 8.46 21.66
CA ILE A 64 3.52 8.95 20.28
C ILE A 64 4.33 7.91 19.49
N PRO A 65 3.73 6.74 19.17
CA PRO A 65 4.47 5.59 18.69
C PRO A 65 5.02 5.83 17.28
N ILE A 66 6.35 5.80 17.13
CA ILE A 66 7.01 5.94 15.83
C ILE A 66 7.50 4.58 15.37
N PRO A 67 7.01 4.04 14.22
CA PRO A 67 7.50 2.80 13.65
C PRO A 67 9.04 2.80 13.49
N SER A 68 9.65 1.63 13.60
CA SER A 68 11.10 1.53 13.43
C SER A 68 11.49 1.89 11.99
N GLY A 69 12.53 2.71 11.83
CA GLY A 69 13.01 3.16 10.52
C GLY A 69 12.19 4.26 9.85
N SER A 70 11.07 4.72 10.43
CA SER A 70 10.30 5.84 9.87
C SER A 70 10.72 7.19 10.44
N ILE A 71 10.52 8.25 9.63
CA ILE A 71 10.53 9.63 10.12
C ILE A 71 9.15 9.91 10.75
N PRO A 72 9.08 10.60 11.90
CA PRO A 72 7.80 11.04 12.47
C PRO A 72 6.97 11.85 11.47
N ASP A 73 5.69 11.50 11.32
CA ASP A 73 4.75 12.24 10.48
C ASP A 73 4.28 13.53 11.15
N GLU A 74 3.58 14.39 10.40
CA GLU A 74 3.13 15.70 10.89
C GLU A 74 2.18 15.59 12.09
N ALA A 75 1.31 14.58 12.12
CA ALA A 75 0.40 14.34 13.24
C ALA A 75 1.16 13.98 14.53
N ALA A 76 2.16 13.11 14.45
CA ALA A 76 3.03 12.78 15.58
C ALA A 76 3.83 14.01 16.04
N VAL A 77 4.32 14.81 15.09
CA VAL A 77 5.06 16.04 15.38
C VAL A 77 4.16 17.09 16.03
N ASP A 78 2.92 17.25 15.58
CA ASP A 78 1.93 18.15 16.20
C ASP A 78 1.55 17.69 17.60
N TYR A 79 1.32 16.39 17.79
CA TYR A 79 1.04 15.87 19.12
C TYR A 79 2.24 16.02 20.06
N MET A 80 3.46 15.91 19.53
CA MET A 80 4.68 16.24 20.28
C MET A 80 4.74 17.73 20.66
N ARG A 81 4.39 18.64 19.73
CA ARG A 81 4.34 20.09 20.01
C ARG A 81 3.32 20.40 21.11
N GLU A 82 2.13 19.82 21.04
CA GLU A 82 1.10 19.94 22.08
C GLU A 82 1.59 19.40 23.43
N THR A 83 2.23 18.22 23.42
CA THR A 83 2.78 17.60 24.63
C THR A 83 3.86 18.48 25.27
N LEU A 84 4.74 19.07 24.46
CA LEU A 84 5.77 20.01 24.95
C LEU A 84 5.16 21.30 25.47
N ALA A 85 4.12 21.83 24.82
CA ALA A 85 3.44 23.05 25.26
C ALA A 85 2.66 22.85 26.57
N ALA A 86 2.11 21.65 26.80
CA ALA A 86 1.38 21.29 28.01
C ALA A 86 2.28 20.81 29.17
N ALA A 87 3.57 20.56 28.91
CA ALA A 87 4.50 20.06 29.92
C ALA A 87 4.79 21.13 30.99
N SER A 88 4.54 20.80 32.26
CA SER A 88 4.79 21.68 33.41
C SER A 88 6.24 21.66 33.92
N GLY A 89 7.15 21.02 33.18
CA GLY A 89 8.55 20.88 33.53
C GLY A 89 9.32 19.98 32.54
N PRO A 90 10.54 19.53 32.89
CA PRO A 90 11.39 18.75 31.99
C PRO A 90 10.72 17.47 31.50
N VAL A 91 10.95 17.15 30.22
CA VAL A 91 10.37 15.99 29.53
C VAL A 91 11.44 14.90 29.31
N LEU A 92 11.09 13.66 29.64
CA LEU A 92 11.89 12.48 29.36
C LEU A 92 11.21 11.62 28.28
N ALA A 93 11.84 11.47 27.13
CA ALA A 93 11.29 10.67 26.03
C ALA A 93 12.11 9.39 25.78
N TYR A 94 11.47 8.28 25.43
CA TYR A 94 12.17 7.02 25.19
C TYR A 94 11.66 6.27 23.96
N CYS A 95 12.54 5.46 23.39
CA CYS A 95 12.17 4.36 22.50
C CYS A 95 13.10 3.16 22.73
N GLN A 96 13.33 2.29 21.75
CA GLN A 96 14.34 1.23 21.90
C GLN A 96 15.74 1.79 22.20
N GLY A 97 16.19 2.81 21.47
CA GLY A 97 17.53 3.41 21.58
C GLY A 97 17.56 4.94 21.74
N GLY A 98 16.42 5.57 22.03
CA GLY A 98 16.26 7.03 22.15
C GLY A 98 16.26 7.84 20.84
N GLY A 99 16.71 7.26 19.72
CA GLY A 99 16.81 7.98 18.44
C GLY A 99 15.48 8.46 17.86
N ARG A 100 14.41 7.65 17.96
CA ARG A 100 13.06 8.07 17.50
C ARG A 100 12.52 9.26 18.29
N ALA A 101 12.69 9.22 19.61
CA ALA A 101 12.29 10.30 20.50
C ALA A 101 13.08 11.59 20.21
N ALA A 102 14.38 11.50 19.96
CA ALA A 102 15.20 12.65 19.58
C ALA A 102 14.79 13.25 18.23
N ARG A 103 14.46 12.41 17.24
CA ARG A 103 13.98 12.88 15.93
C ARG A 103 12.61 13.55 16.01
N LEU A 104 11.72 12.97 16.81
CA LEU A 104 10.39 13.53 17.07
C LEU A 104 10.50 14.91 17.74
N TRP A 105 11.38 15.05 18.75
CA TRP A 105 11.69 16.34 19.35
C TRP A 105 12.26 17.34 18.35
N ALA A 106 13.26 16.94 17.56
CA ALA A 106 13.90 17.82 16.58
C ALA A 106 12.91 18.38 15.54
N LEU A 107 12.00 17.55 15.03
CA LEU A 107 10.93 17.98 14.12
C LEU A 107 9.87 18.86 14.81
N ALA A 108 9.59 18.61 16.09
CA ALA A 108 8.72 19.49 16.87
C ALA A 108 9.33 20.88 17.08
N GLN A 109 10.66 20.97 17.16
CA GLN A 109 11.41 22.23 17.25
C GLN A 109 11.71 22.89 15.91
N ALA A 110 11.43 22.23 14.79
CA ALA A 110 11.59 22.81 13.46
C ALA A 110 10.76 24.11 13.34
N GLY A 111 11.44 25.22 13.01
CA GLY A 111 10.84 26.56 12.94
C GLY A 111 10.68 27.28 14.28
N ARG A 112 11.03 26.63 15.41
CA ARG A 112 11.05 27.22 16.76
C ARG A 112 12.47 27.40 17.31
N MET A 113 13.38 26.52 16.90
CA MET A 113 14.80 26.60 17.20
C MET A 113 15.61 26.67 15.90
N PRO A 114 16.76 27.37 15.90
CA PRO A 114 17.73 27.32 14.81
C PRO A 114 18.10 25.87 14.45
N ALA A 115 18.16 25.56 13.15
CA ALA A 115 18.44 24.20 12.68
C ALA A 115 19.80 23.68 13.17
N ASP A 116 20.83 24.53 13.20
CA ASP A 116 22.16 24.23 13.73
C ASP A 116 22.12 23.93 15.24
N ALA A 117 21.34 24.68 16.02
CA ALA A 117 21.15 24.42 17.45
C ALA A 117 20.45 23.08 17.71
N ILE A 118 19.47 22.70 16.87
CA ILE A 118 18.80 21.39 16.95
C ILE A 118 19.79 20.25 16.65
N LEU A 119 20.63 20.41 15.63
CA LEU A 119 21.63 19.40 15.26
C LEU A 119 22.71 19.26 16.34
N ALA A 120 23.21 20.38 16.86
CA ALA A 120 24.19 20.40 17.95
C ALA A 120 23.65 19.78 19.26
N ALA A 121 22.36 19.96 19.55
CA ALA A 121 21.70 19.28 20.66
C ALA A 121 21.74 17.76 20.49
N GLY A 122 21.48 17.27 19.27
CA GLY A 122 21.60 15.85 18.91
C GLY A 122 23.00 15.29 19.15
N GLU A 123 24.02 15.99 18.64
CA GLU A 123 25.43 15.60 18.82
C GLU A 123 25.83 15.56 20.29
N THR A 124 25.41 16.55 21.09
CA THR A 124 25.66 16.60 22.54
C THR A 124 25.02 15.41 23.26
N ALA A 125 23.84 14.97 22.80
CA ALA A 125 23.17 13.78 23.30
C ALA A 125 23.70 12.46 22.70
N GLY A 126 24.73 12.49 21.84
CA GLY A 126 25.26 11.31 21.15
C GLY A 126 24.27 10.67 20.18
N ILE A 127 23.42 11.48 19.53
CA ILE A 127 22.42 11.04 18.56
C ILE A 127 22.60 11.83 17.26
N ASP A 128 22.88 11.12 16.18
CA ASP A 128 22.98 11.72 14.86
C ASP A 128 21.58 12.13 14.35
N LEU A 129 21.39 13.45 14.23
CA LEU A 129 20.19 14.10 13.69
C LEU A 129 20.43 14.70 12.29
N SER A 130 21.57 14.47 11.67
CA SER A 130 21.90 15.02 10.34
C SER A 130 20.91 14.61 9.24
N LEU A 131 20.26 13.44 9.39
CA LEU A 131 19.16 13.00 8.53
C LEU A 131 17.95 13.94 8.55
N LEU A 132 17.82 14.79 9.58
CA LEU A 132 16.71 15.72 9.72
C LEU A 132 16.98 17.09 9.11
N THR A 133 18.21 17.40 8.68
CA THR A 133 18.56 18.69 8.06
C THR A 133 17.58 19.13 6.95
N PRO A 134 17.04 18.26 6.09
CA PRO A 134 16.05 18.67 5.07
C PRO A 134 14.70 19.15 5.65
N PHE A 135 14.38 18.76 6.89
CA PHE A 135 13.11 19.03 7.57
C PHE A 135 13.22 20.15 8.60
N LEU A 136 14.43 20.66 8.86
CA LEU A 136 14.67 21.80 9.74
C LEU A 136 14.78 23.06 8.87
N PRO A 137 13.83 24.01 8.96
CA PRO A 137 13.89 25.23 8.17
C PRO A 137 15.15 26.03 8.54
N PRO A 138 15.81 26.70 7.58
CA PRO A 138 16.90 27.62 7.89
C PRO A 138 16.39 28.74 8.81
N THR A 139 17.25 29.22 9.69
CA THR A 139 16.97 30.26 10.70
C THR A 139 16.09 31.39 10.17
N VAL A 140 14.92 31.57 10.78
CA VAL A 140 14.18 32.82 10.70
C VAL A 140 14.83 33.76 11.72
N GLU A 141 15.61 34.73 11.25
CA GLU A 141 15.92 35.88 12.08
C GLU A 141 14.61 36.66 12.31
N PRO A 142 14.31 37.11 13.53
CA PRO A 142 13.16 37.98 13.75
C PRO A 142 13.33 39.27 12.91
N GLU A 143 12.24 39.75 12.32
CA GLU A 143 12.25 40.97 11.49
C GLU A 143 12.91 42.15 12.22
N PRO A 144 13.83 42.90 11.59
CA PRO A 144 14.38 44.10 12.19
C PRO A 144 13.32 45.20 12.20
N THR A 145 13.07 45.78 13.38
CA THR A 145 12.31 47.02 13.53
C THR A 145 13.01 48.17 12.82
N ALA A 146 12.22 49.13 12.33
CA ALA A 146 12.58 50.17 11.36
C ALA A 146 13.65 51.22 11.79
N GLU A 147 14.53 50.95 12.75
CA GLU A 147 15.53 51.92 13.24
C GLU A 147 17.01 51.53 13.00
N GLU A 148 17.34 50.33 12.52
CA GLU A 148 18.75 49.92 12.33
C GLU A 148 19.18 49.80 10.86
N GLN A 149 18.89 50.82 10.05
CA GLN A 149 19.56 51.02 8.76
C GLN A 149 20.74 51.99 8.89
N ALA A 150 21.88 51.52 9.42
CA ALA A 150 23.16 52.21 9.22
C ALA A 150 24.37 51.27 9.42
N GLY A 151 25.07 50.98 8.32
CA GLY A 151 26.38 50.29 8.29
C GLY A 151 26.25 48.78 8.40
N THR A 152 26.85 47.94 7.56
CA THR A 152 28.23 47.98 7.08
C THR A 152 28.33 46.95 5.95
N ALA A 153 29.12 47.26 4.91
CA ALA A 153 29.38 46.35 3.81
C ALA A 153 30.10 45.06 4.29
N ALA A 154 29.51 43.90 4.06
CA ALA A 154 30.19 42.61 4.22
C ALA A 154 29.81 41.64 3.10
N LYS A 155 30.84 40.96 2.61
CA LYS A 155 30.91 40.14 1.39
C LYS A 155 29.81 39.09 1.33
N THR A 156 29.05 39.09 0.22
CA THR A 156 28.06 38.09 -0.12
C THR A 156 28.73 36.73 -0.33
N VAL A 157 28.65 35.83 0.66
CA VAL A 157 28.84 34.40 0.42
C VAL A 157 27.57 33.92 -0.27
N ARG A 158 27.66 33.63 -1.57
CA ARG A 158 26.60 32.91 -2.29
C ARG A 158 26.44 31.54 -1.64
N VAL A 159 25.47 31.40 -0.74
CA VAL A 159 24.97 30.10 -0.31
C VAL A 159 24.35 29.46 -1.54
N ARG A 160 25.07 28.50 -2.13
CA ARG A 160 24.51 27.60 -3.12
C ARG A 160 23.38 26.85 -2.44
N THR A 161 22.13 27.16 -2.81
CA THR A 161 21.04 26.20 -2.66
C THR A 161 21.54 24.87 -3.20
N ARG A 162 21.59 23.85 -2.34
CA ARG A 162 22.05 22.54 -2.77
C ARG A 162 21.01 22.06 -3.78
N LYS A 163 21.37 22.13 -5.06
CA LYS A 163 20.57 21.65 -6.20
C LYS A 163 20.00 20.27 -5.83
N PRO A 164 18.72 19.97 -6.12
CA PRO A 164 18.20 18.62 -5.94
C PRO A 164 19.17 17.65 -6.64
N ALA A 165 19.56 16.59 -5.94
CA ALA A 165 20.66 15.75 -6.37
C ALA A 165 20.45 15.23 -7.80
N HIS A 166 19.18 14.94 -8.17
CA HIS A 166 18.79 14.61 -9.53
C HIS A 166 17.36 15.12 -9.83
N HIS A 167 17.22 15.93 -10.88
CA HIS A 167 15.92 16.38 -11.40
C HIS A 167 15.51 15.52 -12.60
N PHE A 168 14.23 15.15 -12.66
CA PHE A 168 13.64 14.39 -13.76
C PHE A 168 12.38 15.07 -14.28
N ASN A 169 12.09 14.93 -15.57
CA ASN A 169 10.82 15.41 -16.10
C ASN A 169 9.66 14.58 -15.52
N VAL A 170 9.85 13.27 -15.37
CA VAL A 170 8.84 12.39 -14.77
C VAL A 170 9.46 11.49 -13.70
N VAL A 171 8.93 11.58 -12.48
CA VAL A 171 9.19 10.61 -11.40
C VAL A 171 8.00 9.65 -11.30
N ILE A 172 8.27 8.35 -11.34
CA ILE A 172 7.27 7.29 -11.20
C ILE A 172 7.55 6.53 -9.90
N ALA A 173 6.66 6.65 -8.93
CA ALA A 173 6.72 5.94 -7.65
C ALA A 173 6.07 4.55 -7.78
N GLY A 174 6.89 3.50 -7.84
CA GLY A 174 6.48 2.10 -7.99
C GLY A 174 6.77 1.51 -9.38
N GLY A 175 7.44 0.36 -9.41
CA GLY A 175 7.80 -0.43 -10.61
C GLY A 175 6.83 -1.57 -10.87
N GLY A 176 5.61 -1.49 -10.35
CA GLY A 176 4.55 -2.46 -10.63
C GLY A 176 4.04 -2.40 -12.08
N ALA A 177 2.98 -3.15 -12.35
CA ALA A 177 2.31 -3.19 -13.66
C ALA A 177 1.99 -1.78 -14.19
N ALA A 178 1.56 -0.89 -13.29
CA ALA A 178 1.19 0.49 -13.60
C ALA A 178 2.40 1.35 -13.94
N GLY A 179 3.42 1.39 -13.08
CA GLY A 179 4.57 2.25 -13.28
C GLY A 179 5.35 1.91 -14.55
N LEU A 180 5.65 0.63 -14.77
CA LEU A 180 6.36 0.18 -15.97
C LEU A 180 5.57 0.43 -17.26
N ALA A 181 4.25 0.14 -17.27
CA ALA A 181 3.42 0.37 -18.45
C ALA A 181 3.33 1.87 -18.78
N THR A 182 3.18 2.74 -17.78
CA THR A 182 3.16 4.19 -17.97
C THR A 182 4.51 4.71 -18.46
N ALA A 183 5.62 4.29 -17.84
CA ALA A 183 6.96 4.67 -18.27
C ALA A 183 7.21 4.30 -19.74
N ALA A 184 6.90 3.06 -20.12
CA ALA A 184 7.05 2.60 -21.50
C ALA A 184 6.14 3.36 -22.47
N SER A 185 4.91 3.64 -22.07
CA SER A 185 3.93 4.40 -22.86
C SER A 185 4.37 5.86 -23.10
N ILE A 186 4.96 6.51 -22.09
CA ILE A 186 5.55 7.86 -22.20
C ILE A 186 6.74 7.84 -23.17
N LEU A 187 7.72 6.96 -22.93
CA LEU A 187 8.98 6.94 -23.69
C LEU A 187 8.80 6.54 -25.17
N ARG A 188 7.72 5.83 -25.49
CA ARG A 188 7.34 5.55 -26.89
C ARG A 188 6.75 6.76 -27.60
N ARG A 189 6.05 7.65 -26.89
CA ARG A 189 5.39 8.84 -27.45
C ARG A 189 6.36 10.00 -27.59
N ARG A 190 7.23 10.20 -26.60
CA ARG A 190 8.20 11.30 -26.60
C ARG A 190 9.56 10.81 -26.10
N ARG A 191 10.54 10.83 -27.00
CA ARG A 191 11.95 10.55 -26.70
C ARG A 191 12.61 11.77 -26.05
N GLY A 192 13.70 11.54 -25.32
CA GLY A 192 14.50 12.62 -24.71
C GLY A 192 13.94 13.18 -23.39
N ILE A 193 12.79 12.69 -22.93
CA ILE A 193 12.28 12.97 -21.58
C ILE A 193 13.09 12.14 -20.58
N SER A 194 13.54 12.77 -19.49
CA SER A 194 14.12 12.07 -18.35
C SER A 194 13.02 11.45 -17.47
N VAL A 195 12.97 10.12 -17.43
CA VAL A 195 12.00 9.35 -16.64
C VAL A 195 12.75 8.51 -15.61
N VAL A 196 12.35 8.59 -14.34
CA VAL A 196 12.86 7.71 -13.28
C VAL A 196 11.74 6.87 -12.68
N ILE A 197 12.04 5.60 -12.42
CA ILE A 197 11.17 4.65 -11.74
C ILE A 197 11.82 4.31 -10.39
N VAL A 198 11.11 4.57 -9.31
CA VAL A 198 11.54 4.25 -7.94
C VAL A 198 10.84 2.96 -7.52
N GLU A 199 11.60 1.87 -7.39
CA GLU A 199 11.07 0.54 -7.04
C GLU A 199 12.11 -0.26 -6.27
N PRO A 200 11.85 -0.64 -5.00
CA PRO A 200 12.83 -1.36 -4.19
C PRO A 200 13.00 -2.83 -4.61
N SER A 201 11.96 -3.46 -5.16
CA SER A 201 12.00 -4.88 -5.50
C SER A 201 12.87 -5.17 -6.72
N ALA A 202 13.83 -6.09 -6.57
CA ALA A 202 14.57 -6.65 -7.71
C ALA A 202 13.72 -7.60 -8.59
N SER A 203 12.49 -7.91 -8.17
CA SER A 203 11.62 -8.90 -8.81
C SER A 203 10.26 -8.32 -9.18
N HIS A 204 9.83 -8.58 -10.40
CA HIS A 204 8.51 -8.24 -10.89
C HIS A 204 7.60 -9.47 -10.94
N PHE A 205 6.32 -9.29 -10.61
CA PHE A 205 5.35 -10.39 -10.58
C PHE A 205 4.12 -10.13 -11.46
N TYR A 206 3.78 -11.11 -12.31
CA TYR A 206 2.47 -11.22 -12.94
C TYR A 206 1.46 -11.86 -11.97
N GLN A 207 0.98 -11.06 -11.02
CA GLN A 207 0.09 -11.49 -9.94
C GLN A 207 -1.22 -12.15 -10.41
N PRO A 208 -1.86 -11.77 -11.55
CA PRO A 208 -3.04 -12.48 -12.04
C PRO A 208 -2.82 -13.97 -12.35
N GLY A 209 -1.55 -14.39 -12.49
CA GLY A 209 -1.13 -15.77 -12.64
C GLY A 209 -1.16 -16.58 -11.33
N TRP A 210 -1.12 -15.95 -10.15
CA TRP A 210 -1.05 -16.68 -8.87
C TRP A 210 -2.30 -17.50 -8.57
N THR A 211 -3.46 -17.09 -9.05
CA THR A 211 -4.67 -17.94 -9.05
C THR A 211 -4.46 -19.25 -9.82
N LEU A 212 -3.74 -19.21 -10.95
CA LEU A 212 -3.45 -20.40 -11.76
C LEU A 212 -2.33 -21.25 -11.15
N VAL A 213 -1.39 -20.62 -10.43
CA VAL A 213 -0.40 -21.35 -9.60
C VAL A 213 -1.12 -22.12 -8.48
N GLY A 214 -2.02 -21.46 -7.75
CA GLY A 214 -2.83 -22.10 -6.70
C GLY A 214 -3.81 -23.16 -7.21
N GLY A 215 -4.07 -23.20 -8.52
CA GLY A 215 -4.86 -24.24 -9.19
C GLY A 215 -4.03 -25.30 -9.94
N GLY A 216 -2.70 -25.29 -9.81
CA GLY A 216 -1.82 -26.28 -10.44
C GLY A 216 -1.76 -26.20 -11.98
N VAL A 217 -1.92 -25.00 -12.53
CA VAL A 217 -1.91 -24.73 -13.98
C VAL A 217 -0.62 -24.03 -14.39
N PHE A 218 -0.15 -23.07 -13.58
CA PHE A 218 1.14 -22.41 -13.75
C PHE A 218 2.14 -22.83 -12.67
N THR A 219 3.41 -22.66 -12.95
CA THR A 219 4.46 -22.67 -11.92
C THR A 219 4.72 -21.24 -11.41
N PRO A 220 5.20 -21.06 -10.16
CA PRO A 220 5.52 -19.74 -9.65
C PRO A 220 6.51 -18.96 -10.53
N GLU A 221 7.49 -19.64 -11.13
CA GLU A 221 8.57 -19.04 -11.93
C GLU A 221 8.02 -18.39 -13.21
N GLN A 222 6.97 -18.94 -13.81
CA GLN A 222 6.29 -18.35 -14.97
C GLN A 222 5.69 -16.96 -14.67
N THR A 223 5.47 -16.65 -13.39
CA THR A 223 4.87 -15.40 -12.94
C THR A 223 5.90 -14.39 -12.43
N LYS A 224 7.20 -14.71 -12.46
CA LYS A 224 8.28 -13.86 -11.92
C LYS A 224 9.30 -13.53 -13.01
N ARG A 225 9.74 -12.27 -13.07
CA ARG A 225 10.90 -11.82 -13.87
C ARG A 225 11.76 -10.86 -13.05
N SER A 226 13.00 -10.63 -13.47
CA SER A 226 13.80 -9.55 -12.87
C SER A 226 13.18 -8.20 -13.21
N GLU A 227 13.14 -7.29 -12.24
CA GLU A 227 12.66 -5.92 -12.44
C GLU A 227 13.55 -5.19 -13.46
N ALA A 228 14.88 -5.32 -13.30
CA ALA A 228 15.89 -4.78 -14.21
C ALA A 228 15.63 -5.11 -15.69
N GLY A 229 15.19 -6.33 -16.00
CA GLY A 229 14.93 -6.77 -17.38
C GLY A 229 13.68 -6.17 -18.01
N LEU A 230 12.83 -5.52 -17.20
CA LEU A 230 11.56 -4.93 -17.61
C LEU A 230 11.59 -3.40 -17.63
N ILE A 231 12.59 -2.77 -17.00
CA ILE A 231 12.81 -1.32 -17.09
C ILE A 231 12.82 -0.91 -18.57
N PRO A 232 11.97 0.05 -18.99
CA PRO A 232 11.91 0.49 -20.38
C PRO A 232 13.24 1.16 -20.80
N PRO A 233 13.71 0.93 -22.04
CA PRO A 233 14.87 1.65 -22.55
C PRO A 233 14.66 3.17 -22.46
N GLY A 234 15.62 3.88 -21.85
CA GLY A 234 15.55 5.33 -21.62
C GLY A 234 14.99 5.74 -20.25
N ALA A 235 14.45 4.81 -19.45
CA ALA A 235 14.12 5.06 -18.05
C ALA A 235 15.33 4.78 -17.14
N THR A 236 15.46 5.57 -16.08
CA THR A 236 16.36 5.30 -14.95
C THR A 236 15.62 4.48 -13.91
N TRP A 237 16.23 3.42 -13.39
CA TRP A 237 15.70 2.68 -12.25
C TRP A 237 16.49 3.03 -11.00
N VAL A 238 15.78 3.50 -9.97
CA VAL A 238 16.31 3.69 -8.62
C VAL A 238 15.74 2.58 -7.74
N GLN A 239 16.61 1.67 -7.33
CA GLN A 239 16.23 0.54 -6.49
C GLN A 239 16.16 0.94 -5.02
N GLN A 240 15.21 1.81 -4.69
CA GLN A 240 14.92 2.31 -3.34
C GLN A 240 13.42 2.37 -3.11
N ALA A 241 13.00 2.45 -1.85
CA ALA A 241 11.61 2.71 -1.51
C ALA A 241 11.34 4.21 -1.47
N VAL A 242 10.13 4.62 -1.86
CA VAL A 242 9.63 5.95 -1.55
C VAL A 242 9.30 6.03 -0.06
N ALA A 243 9.85 7.04 0.62
CA ALA A 243 9.63 7.32 2.03
C ALA A 243 8.69 8.51 2.27
N GLY A 244 8.49 9.38 1.30
CA GLY A 244 7.55 10.50 1.43
C GLY A 244 7.29 11.26 0.12
N PHE A 245 6.15 11.95 0.10
CA PHE A 245 5.74 12.82 -1.01
C PHE A 245 5.66 14.27 -0.54
N MET A 246 6.32 15.17 -1.25
CA MET A 246 6.33 16.62 -0.97
C MET A 246 5.81 17.38 -2.21
N PRO A 247 4.51 17.28 -2.53
CA PRO A 247 3.97 17.76 -3.80
C PRO A 247 4.10 19.27 -4.00
N HIS A 248 3.97 20.08 -2.94
CA HIS A 248 4.18 21.53 -3.01
C HIS A 248 5.61 21.92 -3.43
N GLN A 249 6.59 21.07 -3.12
CA GLN A 249 7.99 21.28 -3.47
C GLN A 249 8.40 20.51 -4.74
N ARG A 250 7.46 19.77 -5.34
CA ARG A 250 7.67 18.84 -6.45
C ARG A 250 8.80 17.85 -6.19
N GLN A 251 8.77 17.22 -5.02
CA GLN A 251 9.81 16.29 -4.58
C GLN A 251 9.26 14.98 -4.02
N VAL A 252 10.05 13.93 -4.18
CA VAL A 252 9.86 12.61 -3.57
C VAL A 252 11.08 12.29 -2.72
N ALA A 253 10.86 11.93 -1.46
CA ALA A 253 11.90 11.43 -0.57
C ALA A 253 12.02 9.90 -0.68
N LEU A 254 13.25 9.41 -0.71
CA LEU A 254 13.58 7.99 -0.68
C LEU A 254 13.97 7.54 0.74
N ASP A 255 13.95 6.24 0.98
CA ASP A 255 14.31 5.62 2.26
C ASP A 255 15.79 5.77 2.66
N ASP A 256 16.67 6.04 1.70
CA ASP A 256 18.07 6.41 1.93
C ASP A 256 18.30 7.92 2.18
N GLY A 257 17.23 8.71 2.23
CA GLY A 257 17.28 10.16 2.41
C GLY A 257 17.51 10.97 1.13
N THR A 258 17.65 10.32 -0.03
CA THR A 258 17.75 11.01 -1.33
C THR A 258 16.46 11.75 -1.65
N LEU A 259 16.59 12.95 -2.22
CA LEU A 259 15.47 13.74 -2.72
C LEU A 259 15.50 13.81 -4.25
N LEU A 260 14.43 13.36 -4.88
CA LEU A 260 14.21 13.47 -6.33
C LEU A 260 13.20 14.58 -6.61
N SER A 261 13.58 15.57 -7.43
CA SER A 261 12.65 16.60 -7.89
C SER A 261 12.06 16.24 -9.25
N TYR A 262 10.83 16.68 -9.53
CA TYR A 262 10.11 16.35 -10.76
C TYR A 262 9.44 17.55 -11.43
N ASP A 263 9.15 17.45 -12.74
CA ASP A 263 8.13 18.28 -13.40
C ASP A 263 6.74 17.66 -13.23
N VAL A 264 6.63 16.33 -13.37
CA VAL A 264 5.38 15.57 -13.15
C VAL A 264 5.66 14.30 -12.33
N LEU A 265 4.78 13.99 -11.37
CA LEU A 265 4.82 12.76 -10.56
C LEU A 265 3.71 11.79 -10.98
N VAL A 266 4.05 10.51 -11.10
CA VAL A 266 3.11 9.41 -11.26
C VAL A 266 3.21 8.46 -10.07
N VAL A 267 2.13 8.31 -9.31
CA VAL A 267 2.04 7.37 -8.18
C VAL A 267 1.42 6.05 -8.64
N ALA A 268 2.20 4.97 -8.53
CA ALA A 268 1.87 3.63 -8.99
C ALA A 268 2.31 2.54 -7.99
N THR A 269 2.30 2.87 -6.69
CA THR A 269 2.80 2.03 -5.59
C THR A 269 1.92 0.82 -5.27
N GLY A 270 0.78 0.68 -5.94
CA GLY A 270 -0.16 -0.41 -5.74
C GLY A 270 -0.91 -0.29 -4.41
N LEU A 271 -1.17 -1.42 -3.76
CA LEU A 271 -1.80 -1.48 -2.45
C LEU A 271 -1.03 -2.41 -1.50
N MET A 272 -1.31 -2.29 -0.22
CA MET A 272 -0.75 -3.14 0.84
C MET A 272 -1.78 -4.18 1.28
N LEU A 273 -1.29 -5.39 1.57
CA LEU A 273 -2.08 -6.47 2.16
C LEU A 273 -1.96 -6.39 3.68
N ASP A 274 -3.05 -6.06 4.36
CA ASP A 274 -3.06 -5.88 5.81
C ASP A 274 -3.36 -7.20 6.52
N TRP A 275 -2.35 -8.05 6.59
CA TRP A 275 -2.43 -9.34 7.30
C TRP A 275 -2.60 -9.16 8.82
N ALA A 276 -2.15 -8.05 9.38
CA ALA A 276 -2.14 -7.80 10.81
C ALA A 276 -3.53 -7.43 11.34
N SER A 277 -4.39 -6.85 10.50
CA SER A 277 -5.78 -6.53 10.84
C SER A 277 -6.65 -7.72 11.25
N ILE A 278 -6.21 -8.96 10.96
CA ILE A 278 -6.89 -10.18 11.38
C ILE A 278 -6.02 -10.87 12.44
N PRO A 279 -6.37 -10.74 13.73
CA PRO A 279 -5.67 -11.41 14.82
C PRO A 279 -5.39 -12.89 14.54
N GLY A 280 -4.12 -13.29 14.73
CA GLY A 280 -3.62 -14.65 14.53
C GLY A 280 -3.33 -15.06 13.08
N LEU A 281 -3.80 -14.30 12.07
CA LEU A 281 -3.62 -14.66 10.66
C LEU A 281 -2.14 -14.71 10.24
N ALA A 282 -1.41 -13.61 10.46
CA ALA A 282 -0.02 -13.49 10.03
C ALA A 282 0.86 -14.62 10.59
N ALA A 283 0.62 -15.01 11.84
CA ALA A 283 1.34 -16.07 12.53
C ALA A 283 1.00 -17.49 12.02
N THR A 284 0.00 -17.70 11.17
CA THR A 284 -0.37 -19.04 10.71
C THR A 284 -0.28 -19.23 9.19
N LEU A 285 -0.02 -18.17 8.42
CA LEU A 285 0.13 -18.25 6.96
C LEU A 285 1.25 -19.23 6.54
N GLY A 286 0.92 -20.17 5.65
CA GLY A 286 1.87 -21.17 5.17
C GLY A 286 1.97 -22.41 6.06
N ARG A 287 1.22 -22.46 7.16
CA ARG A 287 1.11 -23.60 8.09
C ARG A 287 -0.33 -23.81 8.53
N ASN A 288 -0.60 -24.87 9.29
CA ASN A 288 -1.92 -25.18 9.86
C ASN A 288 -3.09 -25.17 8.85
N GLY A 289 -2.84 -25.44 7.56
CA GLY A 289 -3.88 -25.36 6.52
C GLY A 289 -4.27 -23.94 6.06
N VAL A 290 -3.58 -22.88 6.51
CA VAL A 290 -3.91 -21.49 6.16
C VAL A 290 -3.02 -20.98 5.02
N THR A 291 -3.63 -20.49 3.94
CA THR A 291 -2.95 -20.07 2.71
C THR A 291 -3.58 -18.82 2.08
N SER A 292 -2.92 -18.25 1.07
CA SER A 292 -3.48 -17.18 0.25
C SER A 292 -2.79 -17.07 -1.11
N ASN A 293 -3.56 -16.98 -2.19
CA ASN A 293 -3.01 -16.71 -3.53
C ASN A 293 -2.60 -15.23 -3.73
N TYR A 294 -2.72 -14.38 -2.71
CA TYR A 294 -2.29 -12.98 -2.76
C TYR A 294 -0.81 -12.79 -2.39
N ARG A 295 -0.10 -13.87 -2.02
CA ARG A 295 1.34 -13.89 -1.75
C ARG A 295 2.04 -14.90 -2.66
N TYR A 296 3.17 -14.53 -3.23
CA TYR A 296 3.90 -15.33 -4.22
C TYR A 296 4.27 -16.74 -3.71
N ASP A 297 4.80 -16.82 -2.49
CA ASP A 297 5.24 -18.05 -1.84
C ASP A 297 4.09 -18.95 -1.37
N LEU A 298 2.89 -18.38 -1.16
CA LEU A 298 1.73 -19.11 -0.67
C LEU A 298 0.86 -19.71 -1.79
N ALA A 299 0.85 -19.12 -2.99
CA ALA A 299 0.14 -19.69 -4.12
C ALA A 299 0.47 -21.18 -4.40
N PRO A 300 1.75 -21.62 -4.46
CA PRO A 300 2.05 -23.04 -4.60
C PRO A 300 1.64 -23.87 -3.37
N TYR A 301 1.66 -23.29 -2.17
CA TYR A 301 1.18 -23.94 -0.96
C TYR A 301 -0.34 -24.18 -0.99
N THR A 302 -1.12 -23.24 -1.54
CA THR A 302 -2.56 -23.44 -1.82
C THR A 302 -2.77 -24.70 -2.65
N TRP A 303 -2.01 -24.87 -3.73
CA TRP A 303 -2.15 -26.05 -4.58
C TRP A 303 -1.80 -27.35 -3.85
N ARG A 304 -0.72 -27.33 -3.03
CA ARG A 304 -0.36 -28.47 -2.18
C ARG A 304 -1.49 -28.86 -1.21
N LEU A 305 -2.13 -27.89 -0.56
CA LEU A 305 -3.26 -28.15 0.34
C LEU A 305 -4.43 -28.79 -0.40
N VAL A 306 -4.79 -28.26 -1.58
CA VAL A 306 -5.84 -28.82 -2.43
C VAL A 306 -5.53 -30.26 -2.82
N GLN A 307 -4.26 -30.58 -3.15
CA GLN A 307 -3.84 -31.94 -3.50
C GLN A 307 -3.89 -32.91 -2.31
N ALA A 308 -3.44 -32.44 -1.14
CA ALA A 308 -3.34 -33.23 0.08
C ALA A 308 -4.70 -33.54 0.70
N LEU A 309 -5.62 -32.56 0.74
CA LEU A 309 -6.93 -32.72 1.36
C LEU A 309 -7.76 -33.79 0.63
N LYS A 310 -8.18 -34.82 1.37
CA LYS A 310 -9.01 -35.95 0.89
C LYS A 310 -10.45 -35.89 1.35
N ARG A 311 -10.69 -35.26 2.50
CA ARG A 311 -11.99 -34.98 3.10
C ARG A 311 -11.82 -33.86 4.13
N GLY A 312 -12.89 -33.14 4.44
CA GLY A 312 -12.86 -32.11 5.48
C GLY A 312 -13.46 -30.79 5.05
N THR A 313 -13.19 -29.73 5.81
CA THR A 313 -13.75 -28.39 5.58
C THR A 313 -12.73 -27.47 4.91
N ALA A 314 -13.10 -26.88 3.77
CA ALA A 314 -12.31 -25.86 3.09
C ALA A 314 -13.06 -24.53 3.07
N LEU A 315 -12.51 -23.52 3.73
CA LEU A 315 -13.09 -22.18 3.81
C LEU A 315 -12.32 -21.21 2.92
N PHE A 316 -13.06 -20.38 2.18
CA PHE A 316 -12.52 -19.32 1.33
C PHE A 316 -13.11 -18.00 1.78
N THR A 317 -12.29 -16.95 1.88
CA THR A 317 -12.75 -15.67 2.41
C THR A 317 -12.56 -14.51 1.44
N GLN A 318 -13.45 -13.53 1.51
CA GLN A 318 -13.34 -12.26 0.83
C GLN A 318 -13.63 -11.11 1.83
N PRO A 319 -12.68 -10.18 2.03
CA PRO A 319 -12.83 -9.06 2.97
C PRO A 319 -13.70 -7.97 2.35
N PRO A 320 -14.00 -6.88 3.09
CA PRO A 320 -14.60 -5.67 2.53
C PRO A 320 -13.79 -5.11 1.35
N MET A 321 -14.49 -4.41 0.45
CA MET A 321 -13.87 -3.65 -0.63
C MET A 321 -13.17 -2.39 -0.08
N PRO A 322 -12.11 -1.89 -0.73
CA PRO A 322 -11.53 -2.36 -1.99
C PRO A 322 -10.56 -3.53 -1.83
N ILE A 323 -10.48 -4.39 -2.87
CA ILE A 323 -9.42 -5.39 -3.03
C ILE A 323 -8.96 -5.47 -4.49
N LYS A 324 -7.67 -5.77 -4.72
CA LYS A 324 -7.19 -6.13 -6.06
C LYS A 324 -7.80 -7.44 -6.52
N CYS A 325 -8.28 -7.45 -7.76
CA CYS A 325 -8.95 -8.57 -8.40
C CYS A 325 -10.04 -9.20 -7.52
N ALA A 326 -11.15 -8.50 -7.29
CA ALA A 326 -12.24 -8.96 -6.41
C ALA A 326 -12.81 -10.36 -6.71
N GLY A 327 -12.64 -10.88 -7.92
CA GLY A 327 -13.01 -12.26 -8.24
C GLY A 327 -11.99 -13.34 -7.84
N ALA A 328 -10.75 -12.99 -7.48
CA ALA A 328 -9.71 -13.97 -7.17
C ALA A 328 -10.01 -14.89 -5.97
N PRO A 329 -10.67 -14.45 -4.88
CA PRO A 329 -11.11 -15.34 -3.81
C PRO A 329 -11.97 -16.50 -4.35
N GLN A 330 -12.96 -16.15 -5.19
CA GLN A 330 -13.84 -17.12 -5.83
C GLN A 330 -13.10 -18.03 -6.81
N LYS A 331 -12.15 -17.50 -7.59
CA LYS A 331 -11.36 -18.32 -8.53
C LYS A 331 -10.55 -19.40 -7.81
N ALA A 332 -9.97 -19.09 -6.65
CA ALA A 332 -9.25 -20.06 -5.84
C ALA A 332 -10.18 -21.19 -5.39
N MET A 333 -11.37 -20.82 -4.90
CA MET A 333 -12.42 -21.77 -4.51
C MET A 333 -12.86 -22.65 -5.68
N TYR A 334 -13.26 -22.06 -6.80
CA TYR A 334 -13.75 -22.80 -7.96
C TYR A 334 -12.72 -23.77 -8.52
N LEU A 335 -11.43 -23.38 -8.56
CA LEU A 335 -10.35 -24.27 -9.00
C LEU A 335 -10.09 -25.42 -8.02
N ALA A 336 -10.21 -25.17 -6.71
CA ALA A 336 -10.11 -26.22 -5.70
C ALA A 336 -11.27 -27.22 -5.82
N CYS A 337 -12.51 -26.74 -5.92
CA CYS A 337 -13.71 -27.56 -6.13
C CYS A 337 -13.60 -28.40 -7.40
N ASP A 338 -13.20 -27.79 -8.52
CA ASP A 338 -13.01 -28.52 -9.77
C ASP A 338 -11.91 -29.60 -9.66
N ALA A 339 -10.83 -29.33 -8.92
CA ALA A 339 -9.78 -30.32 -8.67
C ALA A 339 -10.26 -31.49 -7.79
N TRP A 340 -11.08 -31.25 -6.76
CA TRP A 340 -11.70 -32.32 -5.96
C TRP A 340 -12.75 -33.09 -6.78
N ARG A 341 -13.57 -32.41 -7.58
CA ARG A 341 -14.56 -33.01 -8.47
C ARG A 341 -13.91 -33.95 -9.48
N ARG A 342 -12.84 -33.50 -10.15
CA ARG A 342 -12.10 -34.33 -11.12
C ARG A 342 -11.42 -35.56 -10.50
N ARG A 343 -11.19 -35.55 -9.19
CA ARG A 343 -10.70 -36.70 -8.40
C ARG A 343 -11.82 -37.58 -7.83
N GLY A 344 -13.08 -37.20 -8.01
CA GLY A 344 -14.23 -37.93 -7.47
C GLY A 344 -14.45 -37.75 -5.96
N ILE A 345 -13.80 -36.78 -5.31
CA ILE A 345 -13.82 -36.60 -3.84
C ILE A 345 -14.49 -35.29 -3.40
N LEU A 346 -15.18 -34.58 -4.30
CA LEU A 346 -15.87 -33.33 -3.93
C LEU A 346 -16.95 -33.56 -2.86
N ASN A 347 -17.66 -34.69 -2.93
CA ASN A 347 -18.72 -35.02 -1.97
C ASN A 347 -18.19 -35.31 -0.55
N ASP A 348 -16.88 -35.53 -0.39
CA ASP A 348 -16.20 -35.66 0.91
C ASP A 348 -15.76 -34.31 1.49
N MET A 349 -16.01 -33.19 0.78
CA MET A 349 -15.61 -31.85 1.17
C MET A 349 -16.82 -31.04 1.67
N ARG A 350 -16.58 -30.20 2.68
CA ARG A 350 -17.48 -29.11 3.06
C ARG A 350 -16.84 -27.80 2.63
N VAL A 351 -17.34 -27.19 1.57
CA VAL A 351 -16.75 -25.95 1.02
C VAL A 351 -17.58 -24.76 1.44
N GLY A 352 -16.95 -23.80 2.12
CA GLY A 352 -17.59 -22.54 2.52
C GLY A 352 -16.97 -21.33 1.82
N PHE A 353 -17.80 -20.35 1.45
CA PHE A 353 -17.35 -19.05 0.98
C PHE A 353 -17.99 -17.93 1.78
N ASP A 354 -17.16 -17.28 2.60
CA ASP A 354 -17.56 -16.13 3.41
C ASP A 354 -17.08 -14.85 2.73
N THR A 355 -18.02 -14.05 2.25
CA THR A 355 -17.73 -12.74 1.66
C THR A 355 -18.37 -11.62 2.46
N ALA A 356 -17.61 -10.57 2.76
CA ALA A 356 -18.12 -9.38 3.41
C ALA A 356 -19.12 -8.58 2.53
N THR A 357 -19.20 -8.91 1.23
CA THR A 357 -20.08 -8.23 0.28
C THR A 357 -21.53 -8.70 0.38
N PRO A 358 -22.50 -7.84 0.00
CA PRO A 358 -23.93 -8.19 -0.01
C PRO A 358 -24.34 -9.06 -1.20
N ALA A 359 -23.44 -9.29 -2.17
CA ALA A 359 -23.68 -10.10 -3.36
C ALA A 359 -22.40 -10.85 -3.76
N LEU A 360 -22.54 -11.93 -4.53
CA LEU A 360 -21.43 -12.76 -5.00
C LEU A 360 -20.49 -11.99 -5.95
N PHE A 361 -21.03 -11.10 -6.78
CA PHE A 361 -20.22 -10.27 -7.68
C PHE A 361 -20.88 -8.90 -7.85
N GLY A 362 -20.07 -7.85 -7.99
CA GLY A 362 -20.55 -6.46 -8.02
C GLY A 362 -21.28 -6.05 -9.30
N VAL A 363 -21.32 -6.91 -10.32
CA VAL A 363 -21.94 -6.61 -11.62
C VAL A 363 -22.95 -7.72 -11.94
N ALA A 364 -24.23 -7.40 -11.79
CA ALA A 364 -25.35 -8.35 -11.76
C ALA A 364 -25.42 -9.31 -12.97
N PRO A 365 -25.15 -8.90 -14.23
CA PRO A 365 -25.18 -9.81 -15.38
C PRO A 365 -24.26 -11.05 -15.29
N PHE A 366 -23.23 -11.02 -14.45
CA PHE A 366 -22.32 -12.17 -14.27
C PHE A 366 -22.74 -13.10 -13.13
N VAL A 367 -23.63 -12.66 -12.23
CA VAL A 367 -24.03 -13.41 -11.02
C VAL A 367 -24.73 -14.73 -11.36
N PRO A 368 -25.69 -14.81 -12.30
CA PRO A 368 -26.38 -16.07 -12.60
C PRO A 368 -25.42 -17.21 -12.97
N ALA A 369 -24.45 -16.94 -13.85
CA ALA A 369 -23.46 -17.95 -14.25
C ALA A 369 -22.56 -18.39 -13.09
N LEU A 370 -22.24 -17.49 -12.16
CA LEU A 370 -21.45 -17.82 -10.98
C LEU A 370 -22.26 -18.65 -9.97
N MET A 371 -23.54 -18.32 -9.77
CA MET A 371 -24.45 -19.07 -8.89
C MET A 371 -24.61 -20.52 -9.36
N THR A 372 -24.64 -20.78 -10.67
CA THR A 372 -24.64 -22.16 -11.19
C THR A 372 -23.42 -22.95 -10.71
N TYR A 373 -22.25 -22.32 -10.51
CA TYR A 373 -21.07 -23.00 -9.96
C TYR A 373 -21.09 -23.11 -8.43
N ILE A 374 -21.70 -22.15 -7.73
CA ILE A 374 -21.99 -22.28 -6.28
C ILE A 374 -22.83 -23.54 -6.03
N GLU A 375 -23.94 -23.68 -6.76
CA GLU A 375 -24.85 -24.83 -6.66
C GLU A 375 -24.18 -26.12 -7.11
N ARG A 376 -23.53 -26.12 -8.29
CA ARG A 376 -22.87 -27.30 -8.84
C ARG A 376 -21.77 -27.87 -7.94
N TYR A 377 -21.09 -27.03 -7.17
CA TYR A 377 -20.06 -27.47 -6.24
C TYR A 377 -20.56 -27.66 -4.80
N GLY A 378 -21.84 -27.39 -4.52
CA GLY A 378 -22.39 -27.47 -3.17
C GLY A 378 -21.69 -26.51 -2.19
N ILE A 379 -21.36 -25.31 -2.65
CA ILE A 379 -20.66 -24.31 -1.84
C ILE A 379 -21.65 -23.65 -0.88
N ASP A 380 -21.31 -23.66 0.41
CA ASP A 380 -22.00 -22.93 1.46
C ASP A 380 -21.62 -21.44 1.40
N LEU A 381 -22.47 -20.65 0.74
CA LEU A 381 -22.27 -19.23 0.48
C LEU A 381 -22.81 -18.36 1.62
N HIS A 382 -21.93 -17.63 2.29
CA HIS A 382 -22.27 -16.64 3.30
C HIS A 382 -21.96 -15.22 2.82
N LEU A 383 -23.02 -14.47 2.50
CA LEU A 383 -22.93 -13.04 2.20
C LEU A 383 -22.90 -12.23 3.51
N ARG A 384 -22.31 -11.03 3.44
CA ARG A 384 -22.11 -10.13 4.59
C ARG A 384 -21.39 -10.81 5.77
N SER A 385 -20.47 -11.72 5.48
CA SER A 385 -19.67 -12.49 6.45
C SER A 385 -18.19 -12.14 6.30
N LYS A 386 -17.59 -11.49 7.28
CA LYS A 386 -16.17 -11.11 7.28
C LYS A 386 -15.37 -11.97 8.24
N LEU A 387 -14.17 -12.41 7.82
CA LEU A 387 -13.21 -13.07 8.71
C LEU A 387 -12.62 -12.03 9.67
N VAL A 388 -12.67 -12.29 10.98
CA VAL A 388 -12.19 -11.36 12.02
C VAL A 388 -11.08 -11.92 12.91
N ALA A 389 -10.88 -13.23 12.96
CA ALA A 389 -9.75 -13.84 13.67
C ALA A 389 -9.45 -15.23 13.13
N VAL A 390 -8.20 -15.69 13.32
CA VAL A 390 -7.78 -17.06 13.01
C VAL A 390 -6.95 -17.62 14.17
N ASP A 391 -7.42 -18.73 14.74
CA ASP A 391 -6.63 -19.58 15.60
C ASP A 391 -6.07 -20.74 14.75
N GLY A 392 -4.79 -20.61 14.38
CA GLY A 392 -4.13 -21.58 13.52
C GLY A 392 -3.97 -22.96 14.16
N GLU A 393 -3.60 -23.03 15.43
CA GLU A 393 -3.32 -24.29 16.12
C GLU A 393 -4.59 -25.12 16.29
N ARG A 394 -5.69 -24.45 16.67
CA ARG A 394 -7.00 -25.10 16.81
C ARG A 394 -7.76 -25.20 15.49
N ARG A 395 -7.22 -24.63 14.41
CA ARG A 395 -7.82 -24.50 13.06
C ARG A 395 -9.24 -23.95 13.09
N VAL A 396 -9.42 -22.87 13.86
CA VAL A 396 -10.69 -22.15 13.99
C VAL A 396 -10.57 -20.79 13.29
N ALA A 397 -11.50 -20.51 12.39
CA ALA A 397 -11.69 -19.21 11.78
C ALA A 397 -12.95 -18.56 12.36
N THR A 398 -12.82 -17.34 12.88
CA THR A 398 -13.95 -16.61 13.45
C THR A 398 -14.47 -15.59 12.44
N PHE A 399 -15.79 -15.62 12.21
CA PHE A 399 -16.47 -14.73 11.29
C PHE A 399 -17.46 -13.83 12.02
N GLU A 400 -17.62 -12.61 11.53
CA GLU A 400 -18.70 -11.70 11.90
C GLU A 400 -19.65 -11.57 10.70
N ARG A 401 -20.91 -11.96 10.89
CA ARG A 401 -21.92 -11.97 9.84
C ARG A 401 -23.10 -11.10 10.22
N THR A 402 -23.46 -10.18 9.33
CA THR A 402 -24.62 -9.30 9.49
C THR A 402 -25.79 -9.82 8.65
N THR A 403 -26.89 -10.15 9.31
CA THR A 403 -28.19 -10.51 8.71
C THR A 403 -29.24 -9.47 9.10
N GLU A 404 -30.49 -9.65 8.67
CA GLU A 404 -31.62 -8.81 9.10
C GLU A 404 -31.87 -8.89 10.61
N GLU A 405 -31.47 -10.00 11.25
CA GLU A 405 -31.60 -10.26 12.69
C GLU A 405 -30.49 -9.61 13.53
N GLY A 406 -29.47 -9.02 12.89
CA GLY A 406 -28.34 -8.37 13.54
C GLY A 406 -26.99 -8.96 13.15
N THR A 407 -25.97 -8.60 13.92
CA THR A 407 -24.59 -9.05 13.69
C THR A 407 -24.24 -10.18 14.66
N THR A 408 -23.85 -11.33 14.13
CA THR A 408 -23.49 -12.52 14.90
C THR A 408 -22.03 -12.89 14.65
N ARG A 409 -21.37 -13.44 15.68
CA ARG A 409 -20.00 -13.92 15.59
C ARG A 409 -20.00 -15.45 15.68
N THR A 410 -19.42 -16.12 14.70
CA THR A 410 -19.43 -17.58 14.58
C THR A 410 -18.03 -18.13 14.35
N ASP A 411 -17.67 -19.15 15.11
CA ASP A 411 -16.44 -19.92 14.92
C ASP A 411 -16.68 -21.09 13.97
N ARG A 412 -15.81 -21.25 12.98
CA ARG A 412 -15.86 -22.35 12.00
C ARG A 412 -14.54 -23.12 12.02
N GLN A 413 -14.64 -24.43 12.15
CA GLN A 413 -13.51 -25.36 12.01
C GLN A 413 -13.09 -25.49 10.54
N PHE A 414 -11.79 -25.58 10.26
CA PHE A 414 -11.27 -25.78 8.91
C PHE A 414 -10.13 -26.80 8.85
N ASP A 415 -10.01 -27.46 7.70
CA ASP A 415 -8.82 -28.22 7.30
C ASP A 415 -7.97 -27.43 6.29
N MET A 416 -8.62 -26.56 5.52
CA MET A 416 -8.00 -25.60 4.63
C MET A 416 -8.71 -24.25 4.76
N LEU A 417 -7.94 -23.17 4.92
CA LEU A 417 -8.45 -21.81 4.92
C LEU A 417 -7.66 -20.98 3.90
N HIS A 418 -8.31 -20.61 2.79
CA HIS A 418 -7.75 -19.67 1.83
C HIS A 418 -8.24 -18.26 2.16
N VAL A 419 -7.35 -17.44 2.72
CA VAL A 419 -7.66 -16.10 3.21
C VAL A 419 -7.33 -15.03 2.18
N VAL A 420 -8.18 -14.00 2.13
CA VAL A 420 -7.83 -12.72 1.52
C VAL A 420 -7.90 -11.65 2.61
N PRO A 421 -6.78 -10.96 2.93
CA PRO A 421 -6.77 -9.95 3.99
C PRO A 421 -7.39 -8.65 3.46
N PRO A 422 -7.87 -7.76 4.35
CA PRO A 422 -8.13 -6.36 4.02
C PRO A 422 -6.96 -5.73 3.26
N GLN A 423 -7.28 -4.81 2.36
CA GLN A 423 -6.29 -4.17 1.50
C GLN A 423 -6.43 -2.67 1.62
N VAL A 424 -5.29 -2.02 1.84
CA VAL A 424 -5.22 -0.61 2.19
C VAL A 424 -4.18 0.09 1.31
N ALA A 425 -4.22 1.41 1.24
CA ALA A 425 -3.15 2.16 0.62
C ALA A 425 -1.83 1.95 1.41
N PRO A 426 -0.66 1.99 0.76
CA PRO A 426 0.61 1.98 1.47
C PRO A 426 0.69 3.17 2.45
N PRO A 427 1.29 3.01 3.65
CA PRO A 427 1.36 4.08 4.66
C PRO A 427 1.96 5.39 4.14
N VAL A 428 3.00 5.29 3.29
CA VAL A 428 3.63 6.46 2.63
C VAL A 428 2.66 7.24 1.74
N VAL A 429 1.58 6.63 1.27
CA VAL A 429 0.51 7.28 0.52
C VAL A 429 -0.55 7.81 1.47
N SER A 430 -1.10 6.95 2.34
CA SER A 430 -2.22 7.32 3.21
C SER A 430 -1.88 8.42 4.22
N GLY A 431 -0.61 8.51 4.64
CA GLY A 431 -0.10 9.57 5.51
C GLY A 431 0.44 10.79 4.76
N SER A 432 0.21 10.89 3.45
CA SER A 432 0.75 11.99 2.62
C SER A 432 -0.33 13.00 2.20
N PRO A 433 0.05 14.21 1.75
CA PRO A 433 -0.87 15.18 1.17
C PRO A 433 -1.58 14.71 -0.11
N LEU A 434 -1.22 13.55 -0.65
CA LEU A 434 -1.84 12.96 -1.84
C LEU A 434 -3.09 12.11 -1.51
N ALA A 435 -3.30 11.77 -0.24
CA ALA A 435 -4.38 10.89 0.17
C ALA A 435 -5.76 11.57 0.10
N GLY A 436 -6.75 10.81 -0.38
CA GLY A 436 -8.15 11.11 -0.20
C GLY A 436 -8.70 10.55 1.11
N ALA A 437 -10.00 10.72 1.34
CA ALA A 437 -10.68 10.27 2.55
C ALA A 437 -10.62 8.73 2.76
N ASP A 438 -10.40 7.96 1.70
CA ASP A 438 -10.26 6.50 1.74
C ASP A 438 -8.79 6.05 1.92
N GLY A 439 -7.85 6.99 2.09
CA GLY A 439 -6.42 6.76 2.23
C GLY A 439 -5.68 6.49 0.91
N PHE A 440 -6.39 6.28 -0.20
CA PHE A 440 -5.80 6.12 -1.54
C PHE A 440 -5.52 7.48 -2.17
N VAL A 441 -4.78 7.53 -3.28
CA VAL A 441 -4.47 8.83 -3.92
C VAL A 441 -5.75 9.47 -4.47
N ALA A 442 -6.05 10.70 -4.06
CA ALA A 442 -7.23 11.43 -4.50
C ALA A 442 -7.10 11.84 -5.98
N VAL A 443 -7.86 11.21 -6.88
CA VAL A 443 -7.78 11.50 -8.31
C VAL A 443 -9.15 11.81 -8.93
N ASN A 444 -9.15 12.58 -10.01
CA ASN A 444 -10.27 12.63 -10.91
C ASN A 444 -10.39 11.27 -11.63
N PRO A 445 -11.55 10.57 -11.55
CA PRO A 445 -11.69 9.21 -12.06
C PRO A 445 -11.59 9.08 -13.58
N ALA A 446 -11.78 10.17 -14.34
CA ALA A 446 -11.66 10.19 -15.78
C ALA A 446 -10.23 10.51 -16.24
N THR A 447 -9.59 11.52 -15.66
CA THR A 447 -8.25 11.96 -16.12
C THR A 447 -7.10 11.27 -15.40
N LEU A 448 -7.38 10.69 -14.23
CA LEU A 448 -6.40 10.09 -13.30
C LEU A 448 -5.35 11.09 -12.77
N ARG A 449 -5.63 12.39 -12.92
CA ARG A 449 -4.89 13.49 -12.31
C ARG A 449 -5.35 13.66 -10.86
N HIS A 450 -4.42 14.03 -9.98
CA HIS A 450 -4.74 14.37 -8.60
C HIS A 450 -5.73 15.54 -8.56
N THR A 451 -6.63 15.55 -7.57
CA THR A 451 -7.68 16.57 -7.47
C THR A 451 -7.17 17.94 -7.03
N GLY A 452 -6.04 17.98 -6.31
CA GLY A 452 -5.43 19.22 -5.81
C GLY A 452 -4.05 19.57 -6.37
N PHE A 453 -3.45 18.71 -7.22
CA PHE A 453 -2.10 18.93 -7.78
C PHE A 453 -2.12 18.62 -9.28
N ASP A 454 -1.90 19.64 -10.11
CA ASP A 454 -2.02 19.51 -11.58
C ASP A 454 -0.88 18.70 -12.22
N ASP A 455 0.22 18.53 -11.49
CA ASP A 455 1.45 17.83 -11.85
C ASP A 455 1.56 16.45 -11.20
N VAL A 456 0.50 15.94 -10.57
CA VAL A 456 0.47 14.61 -9.95
C VAL A 456 -0.61 13.76 -10.60
N PHE A 457 -0.26 12.54 -10.96
CA PHE A 457 -1.16 11.51 -11.49
C PHE A 457 -1.06 10.24 -10.67
N ALA A 458 -2.13 9.44 -10.60
CA ALA A 458 -2.07 8.12 -10.00
C ALA A 458 -2.93 7.10 -10.74
N LEU A 459 -2.46 5.85 -10.79
CA LEU A 459 -3.15 4.76 -11.47
C LEU A 459 -2.90 3.40 -10.83
N GLY A 460 -3.65 2.41 -11.29
CA GLY A 460 -3.62 1.06 -10.73
C GLY A 460 -4.27 1.02 -9.35
N ASP A 461 -3.76 0.13 -8.50
CA ASP A 461 -4.41 -0.18 -7.24
C ASP A 461 -4.34 0.97 -6.22
N VAL A 462 -3.41 1.92 -6.38
CA VAL A 462 -3.24 3.07 -5.47
C VAL A 462 -4.21 4.22 -5.74
N ALA A 463 -4.82 4.27 -6.92
CA ALA A 463 -5.74 5.34 -7.28
C ALA A 463 -7.08 5.19 -6.53
N GLY A 464 -7.55 6.29 -5.92
CA GLY A 464 -8.84 6.41 -5.24
C GLY A 464 -10.00 6.49 -6.22
N THR A 465 -10.26 5.40 -6.94
CA THR A 465 -11.33 5.29 -7.94
C THR A 465 -12.24 4.10 -7.62
N THR A 466 -13.47 4.12 -8.16
CA THR A 466 -14.47 3.06 -7.96
C THR A 466 -14.35 1.88 -8.93
N ASN A 467 -13.39 1.92 -9.87
CA ASN A 467 -13.21 0.83 -10.83
C ASN A 467 -12.59 -0.40 -10.18
N ALA A 468 -12.70 -1.55 -10.85
CA ALA A 468 -12.02 -2.76 -10.41
C ALA A 468 -10.49 -2.60 -10.49
N LYS A 469 -9.83 -2.74 -9.34
CA LYS A 469 -8.36 -2.75 -9.18
C LYS A 469 -7.77 -4.02 -9.82
N THR A 470 -7.39 -3.93 -11.10
CA THR A 470 -6.96 -5.07 -11.92
C THR A 470 -5.87 -4.67 -12.92
N ALA A 471 -5.02 -5.61 -13.33
CA ALA A 471 -4.05 -5.38 -14.41
C ALA A 471 -4.73 -5.03 -15.75
N ALA A 472 -5.96 -5.48 -15.98
CA ALA A 472 -6.75 -5.10 -17.15
C ALA A 472 -7.16 -3.62 -17.11
N ALA A 473 -7.50 -3.09 -15.94
CA ALA A 473 -7.71 -1.66 -15.76
C ALA A 473 -6.41 -0.89 -16.01
N VAL A 474 -5.30 -1.30 -15.40
CA VAL A 474 -3.98 -0.68 -15.61
C VAL A 474 -3.63 -0.59 -17.11
N ARG A 475 -3.93 -1.63 -17.88
CA ARG A 475 -3.69 -1.66 -19.33
C ARG A 475 -4.41 -0.53 -20.09
N LYS A 476 -5.57 -0.07 -19.63
CA LYS A 476 -6.27 1.11 -20.20
C LYS A 476 -5.91 2.42 -19.49
N GLN A 477 -5.56 2.38 -18.21
CA GLN A 477 -5.16 3.56 -17.44
C GLN A 477 -3.78 4.10 -17.87
N ALA A 478 -2.79 3.23 -18.10
CA ALA A 478 -1.43 3.64 -18.41
C ALA A 478 -1.32 4.53 -19.67
N PRO A 479 -2.00 4.22 -20.80
CA PRO A 479 -2.03 5.11 -21.96
C PRO A 479 -2.72 6.46 -21.69
N VAL A 480 -3.79 6.46 -20.88
CA VAL A 480 -4.49 7.70 -20.48
C VAL A 480 -3.57 8.59 -19.65
N VAL A 481 -2.92 8.03 -18.63
CA VAL A 481 -1.95 8.76 -17.81
C VAL A 481 -0.77 9.23 -18.64
N ALA A 482 -0.21 8.39 -19.53
CA ALA A 482 0.92 8.79 -20.36
C ALA A 482 0.60 10.00 -21.26
N VAL A 483 -0.60 10.03 -21.87
CA VAL A 483 -1.04 11.19 -22.67
C VAL A 483 -1.21 12.42 -21.77
N ASN A 484 -1.85 12.29 -20.62
CA ASN A 484 -2.10 13.42 -19.73
C ASN A 484 -0.83 13.95 -19.04
N VAL A 485 0.15 13.07 -18.74
CA VAL A 485 1.48 13.46 -18.25
C VAL A 485 2.22 14.29 -19.30
N LEU A 486 2.18 13.89 -20.56
CA LEU A 486 2.79 14.65 -21.64
C LEU A 486 2.10 16.00 -21.86
N ALA A 487 0.77 16.06 -21.73
CA ALA A 487 0.03 17.33 -21.74
C ALA A 487 0.45 18.24 -20.57
N ALA A 488 0.58 17.68 -19.36
CA ALA A 488 1.02 18.44 -18.18
C ALA A 488 2.46 18.97 -18.33
N LEU A 489 3.38 18.18 -18.90
CA LEU A 489 4.74 18.65 -19.25
C LEU A 489 4.73 19.81 -20.24
N ASP A 490 3.70 19.90 -21.09
CA ASP A 490 3.51 20.99 -22.05
C ASP A 490 2.70 22.17 -21.46
N GLY A 491 2.35 22.12 -20.17
CA GLY A 491 1.50 23.12 -19.52
C GLY A 491 0.03 23.10 -19.97
N LYS A 492 -0.45 21.97 -20.51
CA LYS A 492 -1.80 21.78 -21.03
C LYS A 492 -2.69 20.95 -20.08
N PRO A 493 -4.02 21.16 -20.11
CA PRO A 493 -4.95 20.33 -19.34
C PRO A 493 -4.97 18.87 -19.84
N PRO A 494 -5.48 17.92 -19.03
CA PRO A 494 -5.69 16.54 -19.46
C PRO A 494 -6.61 16.45 -20.67
N VAL A 495 -6.21 15.67 -21.68
CA VAL A 495 -6.95 15.48 -22.95
C VAL A 495 -7.41 14.03 -23.16
N ALA A 496 -6.96 13.08 -22.34
CA ALA A 496 -7.36 11.69 -22.39
C ALA A 496 -8.24 11.31 -21.20
N THR A 497 -9.24 10.46 -21.46
CA THR A 497 -10.20 10.00 -20.45
C THR A 497 -10.21 8.49 -20.30
N TYR A 498 -10.43 8.05 -19.06
CA TYR A 498 -10.63 6.67 -18.64
C TYR A 498 -12.09 6.46 -18.27
N ASP A 499 -12.68 5.41 -18.80
CA ASP A 499 -14.11 5.06 -18.68
C ASP A 499 -14.42 4.13 -17.48
N GLY A 500 -13.41 3.86 -16.65
CA GLY A 500 -13.55 2.93 -15.53
C GLY A 500 -13.39 1.46 -15.90
N TYR A 501 -12.95 1.15 -17.13
CA TYR A 501 -12.81 -0.23 -17.59
C TYR A 501 -11.95 -1.10 -16.64
N GLY A 502 -12.54 -2.18 -16.17
CA GLY A 502 -11.83 -3.31 -15.58
C GLY A 502 -12.27 -4.61 -16.21
N ALA A 503 -11.44 -5.65 -16.04
CA ALA A 503 -11.81 -7.00 -16.41
C ALA A 503 -11.42 -7.99 -15.31
N CYS A 504 -12.31 -8.94 -15.07
CA CYS A 504 -12.10 -10.04 -14.14
C CYS A 504 -12.38 -11.37 -14.86
N PRO A 505 -11.35 -12.06 -15.38
CA PRO A 505 -11.51 -13.41 -15.90
C PRO A 505 -11.73 -14.36 -14.71
N LEU A 506 -12.99 -14.66 -14.41
CA LEU A 506 -13.46 -15.54 -13.34
C LEU A 506 -13.32 -16.99 -13.80
N THR A 507 -12.19 -17.58 -13.43
CA THR A 507 -11.94 -19.01 -13.60
C THR A 507 -12.84 -19.82 -12.69
N VAL A 508 -13.83 -20.48 -13.30
CA VAL A 508 -14.88 -21.26 -12.61
C VAL A 508 -14.63 -22.78 -12.64
N GLU A 509 -13.74 -23.24 -13.53
CA GLU A 509 -13.14 -24.57 -13.53
C GLU A 509 -11.90 -24.56 -14.42
N ARG A 510 -11.07 -25.61 -14.36
CA ARG A 510 -9.95 -25.74 -15.29
C ARG A 510 -10.49 -25.94 -16.70
N GLY A 511 -10.25 -24.96 -17.56
CA GLY A 511 -10.71 -24.95 -18.95
C GLY A 511 -11.89 -24.02 -19.24
N ARG A 512 -12.51 -23.36 -18.24
CA ARG A 512 -13.62 -22.41 -18.48
C ARG A 512 -13.51 -21.13 -17.64
N ILE A 513 -13.89 -20.02 -18.25
CA ILE A 513 -13.87 -18.70 -17.62
C ILE A 513 -15.14 -17.92 -17.96
N VAL A 514 -15.74 -17.29 -16.95
CA VAL A 514 -16.67 -16.17 -17.12
C VAL A 514 -15.83 -14.90 -17.23
N LEU A 515 -15.79 -14.29 -18.41
CA LEU A 515 -14.95 -13.11 -18.68
C LEU A 515 -15.76 -11.85 -18.39
N ALA A 516 -15.67 -11.36 -17.15
CA ALA A 516 -16.35 -10.14 -16.77
C ALA A 516 -15.56 -8.92 -17.23
N GLU A 517 -16.17 -8.06 -18.04
CA GLU A 517 -15.61 -6.78 -18.50
C GLU A 517 -16.65 -5.67 -18.33
N PHE A 518 -16.25 -4.57 -17.69
CA PHE A 518 -17.17 -3.51 -17.30
C PHE A 518 -16.45 -2.19 -17.02
N GLY A 519 -17.14 -1.06 -17.22
CA GLY A 519 -16.70 0.28 -16.86
C GLY A 519 -17.29 0.78 -15.55
N TYR A 520 -17.21 2.10 -15.32
CA TYR A 520 -17.89 2.74 -14.19
C TYR A 520 -19.40 2.45 -14.20
N GLY A 521 -19.98 2.35 -12.99
CA GLY A 521 -21.40 2.02 -12.80
C GLY A 521 -21.78 0.58 -13.19
N GLY A 522 -20.81 -0.30 -13.47
CA GLY A 522 -21.08 -1.68 -13.87
C GLY A 522 -21.55 -1.85 -15.32
N ARG A 523 -21.38 -0.82 -16.15
CA ARG A 523 -21.70 -0.86 -17.59
C ARG A 523 -20.85 -1.91 -18.29
N LEU A 524 -21.46 -2.87 -18.98
CA LEU A 524 -20.74 -3.94 -19.67
C LEU A 524 -19.87 -3.37 -20.81
N GLU A 525 -18.63 -3.85 -20.89
CA GLU A 525 -17.62 -3.41 -21.85
C GLU A 525 -16.88 -4.61 -22.47
N PRO A 526 -17.58 -5.53 -23.17
CA PRO A 526 -16.94 -6.70 -23.76
C PRO A 526 -15.97 -6.30 -24.86
N THR A 527 -14.74 -6.82 -24.81
CA THR A 527 -13.72 -6.53 -25.84
C THR A 527 -13.98 -7.29 -27.14
N LEU A 528 -14.56 -8.48 -27.06
CA LEU A 528 -14.86 -9.34 -28.22
C LEU A 528 -16.36 -9.39 -28.51
N PRO A 529 -16.77 -9.55 -29.79
CA PRO A 529 -18.17 -9.71 -30.14
C PRO A 529 -18.82 -10.90 -29.42
N GLN A 530 -20.09 -10.75 -29.02
CA GLN A 530 -20.80 -11.78 -28.24
C GLN A 530 -20.93 -13.13 -28.97
N TRP A 531 -20.97 -13.14 -30.30
CA TRP A 531 -20.99 -14.38 -31.10
C TRP A 531 -19.67 -15.16 -31.01
N LEU A 532 -18.56 -14.49 -30.68
CA LEU A 532 -17.25 -15.09 -30.50
C LEU A 532 -17.00 -15.45 -29.03
N LEU A 533 -17.31 -14.53 -28.11
CA LEU A 533 -17.12 -14.71 -26.68
C LEU A 533 -18.25 -14.02 -25.91
N ARG A 534 -19.18 -14.82 -25.40
CA ARG A 534 -20.21 -14.33 -24.47
C ARG A 534 -19.66 -14.30 -23.05
N GLY A 535 -19.16 -13.14 -22.62
CA GLY A 535 -18.44 -12.99 -21.34
C GLY A 535 -19.26 -13.30 -20.09
N THR A 536 -20.60 -13.24 -20.19
CA THR A 536 -21.53 -13.60 -19.10
C THR A 536 -21.68 -15.11 -18.90
N GLU A 537 -21.11 -15.94 -19.78
CA GLU A 537 -21.16 -17.40 -19.71
C GLU A 537 -19.75 -18.00 -19.58
N PRO A 538 -19.61 -19.22 -19.03
CA PRO A 538 -18.33 -19.89 -18.92
C PRO A 538 -17.84 -20.40 -20.28
N THR A 539 -16.75 -19.82 -20.82
CA THR A 539 -16.21 -20.18 -22.14
C THR A 539 -14.81 -20.77 -22.08
N ARG A 540 -14.51 -21.71 -23.00
CA ARG A 540 -13.15 -22.25 -23.21
C ARG A 540 -12.23 -21.25 -23.90
N LEU A 541 -12.78 -20.39 -24.75
CA LEU A 541 -12.01 -19.34 -25.41
C LEU A 541 -11.43 -18.36 -24.38
N ALA A 542 -12.24 -17.90 -23.42
CA ALA A 542 -11.72 -17.03 -22.34
C ALA A 542 -10.62 -17.72 -21.52
N TRP A 543 -10.73 -19.04 -21.27
CA TRP A 543 -9.67 -19.83 -20.66
C TRP A 543 -8.38 -19.79 -21.48
N PHE A 544 -8.45 -20.10 -22.77
CA PHE A 544 -7.30 -20.05 -23.67
C PHE A 544 -6.65 -18.66 -23.69
N LEU A 545 -7.46 -17.59 -23.75
CA LEU A 545 -6.98 -16.22 -23.67
C LEU A 545 -6.24 -15.95 -22.36
N LYS A 546 -6.81 -16.33 -21.20
CA LYS A 546 -6.16 -16.13 -19.89
C LYS A 546 -4.87 -16.93 -19.74
N GLU A 547 -4.87 -18.20 -20.16
CA GLU A 547 -3.74 -19.10 -19.94
C GLU A 547 -2.59 -18.84 -20.92
N LYS A 548 -2.90 -18.65 -22.21
CA LYS A 548 -1.88 -18.60 -23.27
C LYS A 548 -1.58 -17.21 -23.81
N ILE A 549 -2.55 -16.30 -23.81
CA ILE A 549 -2.41 -15.00 -24.47
C ILE A 549 -2.12 -13.86 -23.49
N MET A 550 -2.79 -13.83 -22.33
CA MET A 550 -2.62 -12.75 -21.36
C MET A 550 -1.19 -12.66 -20.77
N PRO A 551 -0.47 -13.76 -20.45
CA PRO A 551 0.90 -13.65 -19.97
C PRO A 551 1.88 -13.02 -20.98
N PRO A 552 2.00 -13.48 -22.25
CA PRO A 552 2.88 -12.80 -23.21
C PRO A 552 2.39 -11.38 -23.53
N LEU A 553 1.07 -11.14 -23.56
CA LEU A 553 0.52 -9.78 -23.72
C LEU A 553 0.95 -8.86 -22.57
N TYR A 554 0.97 -9.35 -21.33
CA TYR A 554 1.46 -8.59 -20.18
C TYR A 554 2.94 -8.25 -20.35
N TRP A 555 3.78 -9.27 -20.49
CA TRP A 555 5.24 -9.11 -20.47
C TRP A 555 5.82 -8.40 -21.69
N ASN A 556 5.33 -8.74 -22.88
CA ASN A 556 5.96 -8.35 -24.14
C ASN A 556 5.23 -7.20 -24.84
N ALA A 557 3.97 -6.94 -24.49
CA ALA A 557 3.20 -5.84 -25.06
C ALA A 557 2.95 -4.72 -24.02
N MET A 558 2.16 -4.98 -22.98
CA MET A 558 1.74 -3.98 -22.00
C MET A 558 2.93 -3.29 -21.32
N LEU A 559 3.87 -4.05 -20.74
CA LEU A 559 5.06 -3.47 -20.08
C LEU A 559 6.08 -2.88 -21.06
N ARG A 560 5.87 -3.06 -22.37
CA ARG A 560 6.70 -2.48 -23.45
C ARG A 560 5.98 -1.35 -24.18
N GLY A 561 4.87 -0.85 -23.64
CA GLY A 561 4.09 0.26 -24.20
C GLY A 561 3.38 -0.06 -25.52
N HIS A 562 3.15 -1.34 -25.83
CA HIS A 562 2.33 -1.73 -27.00
C HIS A 562 0.84 -1.73 -26.61
N GLU A 563 0.10 -0.79 -27.18
CA GLU A 563 -1.28 -0.46 -26.77
C GLU A 563 -2.35 -1.08 -27.68
N LEU A 564 -2.19 -2.37 -27.96
CA LEU A 564 -3.10 -3.14 -28.82
C LEU A 564 -4.55 -3.01 -28.32
N MET A 565 -5.48 -2.45 -29.10
CA MET A 565 -6.90 -2.29 -28.70
C MET A 565 -7.15 -1.45 -27.43
N VAL A 566 -6.19 -0.63 -26.99
CA VAL A 566 -6.32 0.20 -25.77
C VAL A 566 -5.82 1.63 -25.97
N ALA A 567 -5.83 2.13 -27.20
CA ALA A 567 -5.53 3.53 -27.47
C ALA A 567 -6.49 4.43 -26.67
N PRO A 568 -5.98 5.47 -25.99
CA PRO A 568 -6.81 6.35 -25.17
C PRO A 568 -7.75 7.17 -26.06
N ARG A 569 -8.97 7.42 -25.57
CA ARG A 569 -9.88 8.38 -26.20
C ARG A 569 -9.39 9.78 -25.85
N VAL A 570 -8.88 10.49 -26.86
CA VAL A 570 -8.46 11.88 -26.74
C VAL A 570 -9.63 12.76 -27.13
N THR A 571 -10.07 13.66 -26.26
CA THR A 571 -10.99 14.72 -26.64
C THR A 571 -10.23 15.65 -27.59
N GLN A 572 -10.62 15.70 -28.87
CA GLN A 572 -10.16 16.77 -29.76
C GLN A 572 -10.64 18.09 -29.17
N GLU A 573 -9.72 19.04 -28.98
CA GLU A 573 -10.06 20.42 -28.61
C GLU A 573 -11.07 20.96 -29.64
N ALA A 574 -12.15 21.58 -29.13
CA ALA A 574 -13.04 22.43 -29.93
C ALA A 574 -12.35 23.76 -30.24
#